data_AF-A0A5N9CWQ9-F1
#
_entry.id   AF-A0A5N9CWQ9-F1
#
_cell.length_a   1.000
_cell.length_b   1.000
_cell.length_c   1.000
_cell.angle_alpha   90.00
_cell.angle_beta   90.00
_cell.angle_gamma   90.00
#
_symmetry.space_group_name_H-M   'P 1'
#
loop_
_entity.id
_entity.type
_entity.pdbx_description
1 polymer ?
#
loop_
_entity_poly.entity_id
_entity_poly.type
_entity_poly.pdbx_seq_one_letter_code
_entity_poly.pdbx_strand_id
1 'polypeptide(L)' 'MQADACALFPGGFGTQDEGFEVLTLLQTGKAQPMPLVLMEIPGDNYWKTWDQFVKDQLLARNLISPEDLSL' A
#
# COMPACT_ATOMS: atom_id res chain seq x y z
N MET A 1 3.60 -5.33 14.46
CA MET A 1 4.49 -4.18 14.21
C MET A 1 4.59 -3.36 15.50
N GLN A 2 5.76 -2.80 15.83
CA GLN A 2 5.95 -1.91 16.99
C GLN A 2 5.82 -0.42 16.62
N ALA A 3 5.56 -0.11 15.34
CA ALA A 3 5.44 1.26 14.84
C ALA A 3 3.99 1.76 14.92
N ASP A 4 3.82 3.05 15.19
CA ASP A 4 2.52 3.73 15.25
C ASP A 4 2.06 4.28 13.89
N ALA A 5 2.96 4.32 12.89
CA ALA A 5 2.68 4.74 11.51
C ALA A 5 3.79 4.22 10.56
N CYS A 6 3.47 4.13 9.28
CA CYS A 6 4.42 3.81 8.21
C CYS A 6 4.40 4.89 7.12
N ALA A 7 5.57 5.31 6.66
CA ALA A 7 5.72 6.21 5.52
C ALA A 7 6.60 5.56 4.46
N LEU A 8 6.07 5.38 3.25
CA LEU A 8 6.78 4.78 2.12
C LEU A 8 7.18 5.86 1.13
N PHE A 9 8.46 5.89 0.77
CA PHE A 9 9.00 6.70 -0.33
C PHE A 9 9.16 5.83 -1.57
N PRO A 10 9.21 6.41 -2.79
CA PRO A 10 9.44 5.64 -4.01
C PRO A 10 10.70 4.78 -3.87
N GLY A 11 10.58 3.49 -4.17
CA GLY A 11 11.63 2.53 -3.90
C GLY A 11 11.57 1.28 -4.77
N GLY A 12 12.45 0.32 -4.45
CA GLY A 12 12.53 -0.97 -5.15
C GLY A 12 11.76 -2.07 -4.45
N PHE A 13 12.22 -3.31 -4.62
CA PHE A 13 11.57 -4.49 -4.06
C PHE A 13 11.42 -4.46 -2.54
N GLY A 14 12.43 -4.00 -1.79
CA GLY A 14 12.34 -3.94 -0.33
C GLY A 14 11.22 -3.01 0.17
N THR A 15 11.04 -1.85 -0.49
CA THR A 15 9.93 -0.94 -0.17
C THR A 15 8.58 -1.56 -0.47
N GLN A 16 8.49 -2.31 -1.57
CA GLN A 16 7.24 -2.98 -1.94
C GLN A 16 6.93 -4.15 -1.00
N ASP A 17 7.93 -4.93 -0.61
CA ASP A 17 7.79 -6.03 0.34
C ASP A 17 7.18 -5.54 1.67
N GLU A 18 7.81 -4.54 2.28
CA GLU A 18 7.33 -3.90 3.51
C GLU A 18 5.93 -3.28 3.32
N GLY A 19 5.70 -2.61 2.19
CA GLY A 19 4.40 -1.98 1.91
C GLY A 19 3.25 -2.98 1.77
N PHE A 20 3.48 -4.08 1.06
CA PHE A 20 2.48 -5.15 0.93
C PHE A 20 2.30 -5.94 2.24
N GLU A 21 3.34 -6.11 3.04
CA GLU A 21 3.22 -6.68 4.39
C GLU A 21 2.29 -5.82 5.26
N VAL A 22 2.52 -4.51 5.31
CA VAL A 22 1.67 -3.56 6.06
C VAL A 22 0.22 -3.65 5.61
N LEU A 23 -0.03 -3.57 4.29
CA LEU A 23 -1.38 -3.64 3.73
C LEU A 23 -2.08 -4.95 4.10
N THR A 24 -1.36 -6.08 4.02
CA THR A 24 -1.90 -7.40 4.39
C THR A 24 -2.23 -7.48 5.89
N LEU A 25 -1.40 -6.90 6.75
CA LEU A 25 -1.64 -6.86 8.20
C LEU A 25 -2.86 -6.01 8.56
N LEU A 26 -3.03 -4.85 7.91
CA LEU A 26 -4.21 -3.98 8.08
C LEU A 26 -5.48 -4.68 7.56
N GLN A 27 -5.42 -5.23 6.34
CA GLN A 27 -6.52 -5.97 5.72
C GLN A 27 -7.00 -7.13 6.59
N THR A 28 -6.08 -7.89 7.18
CA THR A 28 -6.42 -9.08 7.99
C THR A 28 -6.71 -8.76 9.46
N GLY A 29 -6.62 -7.50 9.87
CA GLY A 29 -6.79 -7.08 11.27
C GLY A 29 -5.74 -7.66 12.22
N LYS A 30 -4.58 -8.09 11.69
CA LYS A 30 -3.49 -8.70 12.48
C LYS A 30 -2.54 -7.66 13.08
N ALA A 31 -2.67 -6.39 12.70
CA ALA A 31 -2.00 -5.26 13.33
C ALA A 31 -3.02 -4.27 13.91
N GLN A 32 -2.57 -3.47 14.88
CA GLN A 32 -3.34 -2.29 15.29
C GLN A 32 -3.47 -1.36 14.07
N PRO A 33 -4.64 -0.73 13.85
CA PRO A 33 -4.81 0.25 12.79
C PRO A 33 -3.76 1.35 12.92
N MET A 34 -2.97 1.56 11.87
CA MET A 34 -1.95 2.59 11.82
C MET A 34 -1.99 3.28 10.45
N PRO A 35 -1.66 4.58 10.36
CA PRO A 35 -1.58 5.26 9.08
C PRO A 35 -0.46 4.68 8.21
N LEU A 36 -0.78 4.37 6.95
CA LEU A 36 0.20 4.13 5.88
C LEU A 36 0.19 5.31 4.92
N VAL A 37 1.32 6.02 4.81
CA VAL A 37 1.43 7.23 3.99
C VAL A 37 2.39 6.98 2.82
N LEU A 38 1.89 7.12 1.60
CA LEU A 38 2.69 7.06 0.38
C LEU A 38 3.20 8.46 0.05
N MET A 39 4.50 8.69 0.23
CA MET A 39 5.14 9.98 0.04
C MET A 39 5.56 10.15 -1.42
N GLU A 40 5.10 11.21 -2.09
CA GLU A 40 5.47 11.52 -3.47
C GLU A 40 6.19 12.88 -3.56
N ILE A 41 7.18 12.98 -4.44
CA ILE A 41 7.83 14.26 -4.76
C ILE A 41 6.96 14.99 -5.80
N PRO A 42 6.74 16.31 -5.70
CA PRO A 42 5.97 17.04 -6.71
C PRO A 42 6.48 16.81 -8.14
N GLY A 43 5.60 16.34 -9.01
CA GLY A 43 5.91 16.03 -10.41
C GLY A 43 6.35 14.59 -10.67
N ASP A 44 6.53 13.78 -9.62
CA ASP A 44 6.68 12.33 -9.74
C ASP A 44 5.30 11.67 -9.97
N ASN A 45 5.31 10.41 -10.42
CA ASN A 45 4.11 9.62 -10.67
C ASN A 45 4.25 8.17 -10.19
N TYR A 46 5.24 7.87 -9.36
CA TYR A 46 5.50 6.53 -8.86
C TYR A 46 4.27 5.90 -8.21
N TRP A 47 3.66 6.57 -7.22
CA TRP A 47 2.54 6.00 -6.48
C TRP A 47 1.25 6.02 -7.28
N LYS A 48 1.08 7.02 -8.15
CA LYS A 48 -0.02 7.02 -9.13
C LYS A 48 0.06 5.80 -10.07
N THR A 49 1.25 5.45 -10.55
CA THR A 49 1.44 4.29 -11.43
C THR A 49 1.26 2.98 -10.67
N TRP A 50 1.71 2.93 -9.42
CA TRP A 50 1.51 1.79 -8.52
C TRP A 50 0.02 1.57 -8.19
N ASP A 51 -0.73 2.63 -7.87
CA ASP A 51 -2.18 2.58 -7.62
C ASP A 51 -2.95 2.09 -8.86
N GLN A 52 -2.53 2.52 -10.06
CA GLN A 52 -3.09 2.00 -11.30
C GLN A 52 -2.83 0.50 -11.46
N PHE A 53 -1.64 0.01 -11.11
CA PHE A 53 -1.36 -1.44 -11.08
C PHE A 53 -2.27 -2.17 -10.08
N VAL A 54 -2.45 -1.65 -8.86
CA VAL A 54 -3.34 -2.25 -7.86
C VAL A 54 -4.76 -2.36 -8.41
N LYS A 55 -5.28 -1.32 -9.04
CA LYS A 55 -6.63 -1.31 -9.63
C LYS A 55 -6.75 -2.26 -10.81
N ASP A 56 -5.82 -2.22 -11.75
CA ASP A 56 -5.92 -2.98 -13.01
C ASP A 56 -5.55 -4.45 -12.85
N GLN A 57 -4.64 -4.79 -11.92
CA GLN A 57 -4.14 -6.14 -11.76
C GLN A 57 -4.68 -6.84 -10.53
N LEU A 58 -4.89 -6.14 -9.41
CA LEU A 58 -5.36 -6.79 -8.18
C LEU A 58 -6.88 -6.71 -8.10
N LEU A 59 -7.45 -5.50 -8.19
CA LEU A 59 -8.89 -5.30 -8.03
C LEU A 59 -9.68 -5.87 -9.22
N ALA A 60 -9.33 -5.49 -10.45
CA ALA A 60 -10.07 -5.93 -11.64
C ALA A 60 -10.08 -7.46 -11.83
N ARG A 61 -9.13 -8.16 -11.21
CA ARG A 61 -9.01 -9.63 -11.24
C ARG A 61 -9.56 -10.30 -9.98
N ASN A 62 -10.22 -9.55 -9.09
CA ASN A 62 -10.78 -10.01 -7.81
C ASN A 62 -9.75 -10.66 -6.88
N LEU A 63 -8.51 -10.17 -6.88
CA LEU A 63 -7.47 -10.61 -5.94
C LEU A 63 -7.52 -9.84 -4.62
N ILE A 64 -8.16 -8.67 -4.63
CA ILE A 64 -8.51 -7.86 -3.46
C ILE A 64 -9.98 -7.42 -3.58
N SER A 65 -10.55 -6.98 -2.46
CA SER A 65 -11.90 -6.41 -2.40
C SER A 65 -11.90 -4.92 -2.72
N PRO A 66 -13.04 -4.33 -3.17
CA PRO A 66 -13.15 -2.88 -3.38
C PRO A 66 -12.84 -2.06 -2.13
N GLU A 67 -13.15 -2.59 -0.95
CA GLU A 67 -12.92 -1.94 0.35
C GLU A 67 -11.43 -1.80 0.68
N ASP A 68 -10.58 -2.68 0.13
CA ASP A 68 -9.13 -2.64 0.33
C ASP A 68 -8.47 -1.39 -0.29
N LEU A 69 -9.16 -0.67 -1.18
CA LEU A 69 -8.68 0.63 -1.71
C LEU A 69 -8.78 1.78 -0.69
N SER A 70 -9.44 1.55 0.44
CA SER A 70 -9.62 2.55 1.51
C SER A 70 -8.78 2.24 2.77
N LEU A 71 -7.85 1.28 2.68
CA LEU A 71 -6.84 1.01 3.70
C LEU A 71 -5.85 2.18 3.79
#